data_AF-S2DI22-F1
#
_entry.id   AF-S2DI22-F1
#
_cell.length_a   1.000
_cell.length_b   1.000
_cell.length_c   1.000
_cell.angle_alpha   90.00
_cell.angle_beta   90.00
_cell.angle_gamma   90.00
#
_symmetry.space_group_name_H-M   'P 1'
#
loop_
_entity.id
_entity.type
_entity.pdbx_description
1 polymer ?
#
loop_
_entity_poly.entity_id
_entity_poly.type
_entity_poly.pdbx_seq_one_letter_code
_entity_poly.pdbx_strand_id
1 'polypeptide(L)'
;MRKVLFSLLTGFIALSVVSCSQQKEQEGDPAIYAEANEIHQSSLDIREELMEMEKTLKESGITHDEIKELLKAWDKDIIEVPGYEHSHDDEHQRKYHVHNPMKPFNDEEHLEYQKIMHQEIVDIREKINEILAEKVNEEEDPSVLEEATDPA
;
A
#
# COMPACT_ATOMS: atom_id res chain seq x y z
N MET A 1 -17.09 -75.85 -1.62
CA MET A 1 -18.13 -74.91 -1.14
C MET A 1 -17.40 -73.69 -0.60
N ARG A 2 -17.02 -72.69 -1.41
CA ARG A 2 -17.74 -71.44 -1.77
C ARG A 2 -18.37 -70.66 -0.59
N LYS A 3 -17.78 -69.47 -0.34
CA LYS A 3 -18.30 -68.22 0.30
C LYS A 3 -18.43 -68.33 1.84
N VAL A 4 -17.91 -67.40 2.66
CA VAL A 4 -18.24 -65.96 2.81
C VAL A 4 -16.98 -65.22 3.35
N LEU A 5 -16.30 -64.36 2.59
CA LEU A 5 -16.48 -62.90 2.44
C LEU A 5 -16.42 -62.07 3.75
N PHE A 6 -15.35 -61.28 3.85
CA PHE A 6 -15.30 -59.86 4.25
C PHE A 6 -16.32 -59.38 5.28
N SER A 7 -15.88 -58.97 6.47
CA SER A 7 -16.39 -57.74 7.15
C SER A 7 -15.71 -57.55 8.52
N LEU A 8 -14.49 -57.00 8.54
CA LEU A 8 -13.92 -56.33 9.73
C LEU A 8 -12.98 -55.21 9.27
N LEU A 9 -13.47 -54.36 8.36
CA LEU A 9 -12.83 -53.11 7.98
C LEU A 9 -13.89 -52.00 8.03
N THR A 10 -14.55 -51.87 9.18
CA THR A 10 -15.64 -50.92 9.37
C THR A 10 -15.48 -50.29 10.75
N GLY A 11 -14.69 -49.22 10.82
CA GLY A 11 -14.60 -48.45 12.06
C GLY A 11 -13.43 -47.50 12.13
N PHE A 12 -13.19 -46.66 11.11
CA PHE A 12 -12.36 -45.45 11.28
C PHE A 12 -12.51 -44.43 10.13
N ILE A 13 -13.71 -44.24 9.58
CA ILE A 13 -13.97 -43.20 8.57
C ILE A 13 -15.32 -42.54 8.87
N ALA A 14 -15.38 -41.72 9.93
CA ALA A 14 -16.54 -40.86 10.19
C ALA A 14 -16.18 -39.69 11.12
N LEU A 15 -14.97 -39.15 11.03
CA LEU A 15 -14.61 -37.91 11.72
C LEU A 15 -13.67 -37.12 10.81
N SER A 16 -13.91 -35.82 10.69
CA SER A 16 -13.12 -34.84 9.95
C SER A 16 -13.51 -34.69 8.47
N VAL A 17 -14.64 -34.02 8.22
CA VAL A 17 -14.68 -32.82 7.37
C VAL A 17 -16.00 -32.08 7.63
N VAL A 18 -16.19 -31.61 8.86
CA VAL A 18 -16.93 -30.36 9.04
C VAL A 18 -15.94 -29.28 8.61
N SER A 19 -15.78 -29.14 7.30
CA SER A 19 -15.19 -27.94 6.73
C SER A 19 -16.24 -26.86 6.89
N CYS A 20 -16.26 -26.26 8.08
CA CYS A 20 -16.84 -24.95 8.26
C CYS A 20 -16.04 -24.01 7.37
N SER A 21 -16.47 -23.90 6.12
CA SER A 21 -16.39 -22.65 5.36
C SER A 21 -17.12 -21.62 6.22
N GLN A 22 -16.42 -21.04 7.20
CA GLN A 22 -16.76 -19.72 7.70
C GLN A 22 -16.65 -18.84 6.47
N GLN A 23 -17.77 -18.61 5.79
CA GLN A 23 -17.94 -17.34 5.10
C GLN A 23 -17.62 -16.32 6.18
N LYS A 24 -16.48 -15.63 6.06
CA LYS A 24 -16.28 -14.40 6.83
C LYS A 24 -17.56 -13.61 6.60
N GLU A 25 -18.32 -13.35 7.66
CA GLU A 25 -19.38 -12.37 7.56
C GLU A 25 -18.72 -11.12 7.00
N GLN A 26 -19.33 -10.53 5.98
CA GLN A 26 -18.85 -9.27 5.45
C GLN A 26 -18.95 -8.28 6.61
N GLU A 27 -17.79 -7.93 7.17
CA GLU A 27 -17.71 -6.91 8.20
C GLU A 27 -18.08 -5.58 7.54
N GLY A 28 -19.00 -4.84 8.16
CA GLY A 28 -19.42 -3.50 7.72
C GLY A 28 -20.34 -3.41 6.50
N ASP A 29 -20.72 -2.18 6.15
CA ASP A 29 -21.49 -1.84 4.94
C ASP A 29 -20.65 -2.10 3.68
N PRO A 30 -21.09 -3.03 2.79
CA PRO A 30 -20.39 -3.35 1.55
C PRO A 30 -20.05 -2.16 0.66
N ALA A 31 -20.93 -1.15 0.60
CA ALA A 31 -20.74 0.00 -0.26
C ALA A 31 -19.66 0.94 0.29
N ILE A 32 -19.66 1.14 1.61
CA ILE A 32 -18.65 1.95 2.30
C ILE A 32 -17.28 1.30 2.15
N TYR A 33 -17.18 -0.02 2.32
CA TYR A 33 -15.89 -0.71 2.23
C TYR A 33 -15.38 -0.81 0.80
N ALA A 34 -16.27 -0.90 -0.20
CA ALA A 34 -15.87 -0.78 -1.60
C ALA A 34 -15.24 0.59 -1.89
N GLU A 35 -15.87 1.69 -1.45
CA GLU A 35 -15.32 3.05 -1.59
C GLU A 35 -14.00 3.20 -0.83
N ALA A 36 -13.93 2.71 0.41
CA ALA A 36 -12.72 2.73 1.21
C ALA A 36 -11.56 1.98 0.53
N ASN A 37 -11.85 0.82 -0.08
CA ASN A 37 -10.84 0.05 -0.80
C ASN A 37 -10.36 0.77 -2.06
N GLU A 38 -11.24 1.39 -2.85
CA GLU A 38 -10.81 2.18 -4.02
C GLU A 38 -9.81 3.27 -3.63
N ILE A 39 -10.08 3.99 -2.54
CA ILE A 39 -9.19 5.02 -2.00
C ILE A 39 -7.89 4.41 -1.47
N HIS A 40 -7.97 3.28 -0.77
CA HIS A 40 -6.81 2.55 -0.27
C HIS A 40 -5.87 2.15 -1.42
N GLN A 41 -6.41 1.48 -2.45
CA GLN A 41 -5.64 1.06 -3.62
C GLN A 41 -4.98 2.24 -4.34
N SER A 42 -5.71 3.36 -4.51
CA SER A 42 -5.15 4.58 -5.09
C SER A 42 -4.02 5.16 -4.25
N SER A 43 -4.12 5.06 -2.92
CA SER A 43 -3.05 5.50 -2.02
C SER A 43 -1.80 4.63 -2.13
N LEU A 44 -1.96 3.32 -2.31
CA LEU A 44 -0.86 2.39 -2.56
C LEU A 44 -0.17 2.64 -3.92
N ASP A 45 -0.93 3.01 -4.96
CA ASP A 45 -0.37 3.42 -6.25
C ASP A 45 0.53 4.64 -6.11
N ILE A 46 0.06 5.67 -5.40
CA ILE A 46 0.86 6.86 -5.12
C ILE A 46 2.10 6.48 -4.33
N ARG A 47 1.98 5.62 -3.32
CA ARG A 47 3.14 5.19 -2.53
C ARG A 47 4.21 4.51 -3.40
N GLU A 48 3.82 3.69 -4.37
CA GLU A 48 4.74 3.05 -5.33
C GLU A 48 5.38 4.07 -6.28
N GLU A 49 4.61 5.06 -6.78
CA GLU A 49 5.14 6.21 -7.53
C GLU A 49 6.23 6.93 -6.71
N LEU A 50 5.97 7.19 -5.44
CA LEU A 50 6.89 7.88 -4.55
C LEU A 50 8.20 7.12 -4.31
N MET A 51 8.20 5.78 -4.38
CA MET A 51 9.43 4.99 -4.28
C MET A 51 10.41 5.33 -5.41
N GLU A 52 9.90 5.52 -6.64
CA GLU A 52 10.74 5.90 -7.79
C GLU A 52 11.18 7.37 -7.71
N MET A 53 10.36 8.25 -7.15
CA MET A 53 10.74 9.64 -6.88
C MET A 53 11.83 9.74 -5.79
N GLU A 54 11.70 9.00 -4.69
CA GLU A 54 12.74 8.90 -3.64
C GLU A 54 14.08 8.44 -4.22
N LYS A 55 14.04 7.46 -5.13
CA LYS A 55 15.22 6.99 -5.85
C LYS A 55 15.83 8.13 -6.69
N THR A 56 15.01 8.89 -7.41
CA THR A 56 15.46 10.04 -8.20
C THR A 56 16.11 11.13 -7.34
N LEU A 57 15.50 11.46 -6.19
CA LEU A 57 16.08 12.40 -5.22
C LEU A 57 17.46 11.93 -4.74
N LYS A 58 17.57 10.65 -4.38
CA LYS A 58 18.81 10.02 -3.92
C LYS A 58 19.90 10.04 -5.00
N GLU A 59 19.57 9.68 -6.23
CA GLU A 59 20.50 9.68 -7.36
C GLU A 59 20.97 11.10 -7.73
N SER A 60 20.10 12.10 -7.52
CA SER A 60 20.40 13.52 -7.71
C SER A 60 21.17 14.16 -6.55
N GLY A 61 21.52 13.39 -5.52
CA GLY A 61 22.22 13.88 -4.32
C GLY A 61 21.39 14.84 -3.45
N ILE A 62 20.07 14.90 -3.65
CA ILE A 62 19.18 15.76 -2.87
C ILE A 62 18.86 15.06 -1.54
N THR A 63 19.15 15.75 -0.44
CA THR A 63 18.80 15.26 0.89
C THR A 63 17.30 15.43 1.11
N HIS A 64 16.62 14.37 1.52
CA HIS A 64 15.15 14.31 1.65
C HIS A 64 14.74 13.53 2.91
N ASP A 65 15.45 13.73 4.01
CA ASP A 65 15.23 12.95 5.24
C ASP A 65 13.88 13.27 5.89
N GLU A 66 13.36 14.48 5.73
CA GLU A 66 11.99 14.81 6.14
C GLU A 66 10.96 13.97 5.38
N ILE A 67 11.08 13.86 4.05
CA ILE A 67 10.20 13.03 3.22
C ILE A 67 10.23 11.56 3.66
N LYS A 68 11.43 11.01 3.94
CA LYS A 68 11.56 9.63 4.41
C LYS A 68 10.82 9.39 5.71
N GLU A 69 10.91 10.31 6.68
CA GLU A 69 10.22 10.15 7.96
C GLU A 69 8.70 10.34 7.81
N LEU A 70 8.24 11.22 6.91
CA LEU A 70 6.81 11.33 6.57
C LEU A 70 6.27 10.04 5.96
N LEU A 71 6.96 9.49 4.95
CA LEU A 71 6.57 8.24 4.30
C LEU A 71 6.56 7.06 5.27
N LYS A 72 7.56 6.99 6.16
CA LYS A 72 7.63 5.95 7.19
C LYS A 72 6.57 6.08 8.26
N ALA A 73 6.12 7.30 8.57
CA ALA A 73 4.97 7.51 9.45
C ALA A 73 3.69 7.01 8.76
N TRP A 74 3.47 7.44 7.52
CA TRP A 74 2.35 7.01 6.70
C TRP A 74 2.30 5.47 6.54
N ASP A 75 3.43 4.84 6.22
CA ASP A 75 3.57 3.38 6.06
C ASP A 75 3.15 2.60 7.31
N LYS A 76 3.27 3.18 8.51
CA LYS A 76 2.87 2.55 9.77
C LYS A 76 1.40 2.75 10.10
N ASP A 77 0.81 3.82 9.57
CA ASP A 77 -0.52 4.27 9.95
C ASP A 77 -1.59 3.81 8.95
N ILE A 78 -1.27 3.66 7.66
CA ILE A 78 -2.19 3.11 6.66
C ILE A 78 -2.69 1.72 7.11
N ILE A 79 -3.98 1.44 7.01
CA ILE A 79 -4.57 0.15 7.39
C ILE A 79 -5.30 -0.47 6.21
N GLU A 80 -5.38 -1.81 6.18
CA GLU A 80 -6.14 -2.54 5.17
C GLU A 80 -7.65 -2.35 5.38
N VAL A 81 -8.40 -2.48 4.28
CA VAL A 81 -9.86 -2.47 4.29
C VAL A 81 -10.38 -3.90 4.51
N PRO A 82 -11.26 -4.14 5.50
CA PRO A 82 -11.73 -5.49 5.80
C PRO A 82 -12.44 -6.13 4.62
N GLY A 83 -12.17 -7.43 4.39
CA GLY A 83 -12.72 -8.19 3.27
C GLY A 83 -11.99 -7.98 1.94
N TYR A 84 -11.00 -7.08 1.88
CA TYR A 84 -10.16 -6.81 0.71
C TYR A 84 -8.69 -7.21 0.91
N GLU A 85 -8.37 -7.95 1.99
CA GLU A 85 -6.98 -8.33 2.35
C GLU A 85 -6.27 -9.16 1.26
N HIS A 86 -7.04 -9.74 0.35
CA HIS A 86 -6.55 -10.52 -0.80
C HIS A 86 -7.16 -10.06 -2.12
N SER A 87 -7.69 -8.83 -2.20
CA SER A 87 -8.11 -8.25 -3.47
C SER A 87 -6.88 -7.83 -4.29
N HIS A 88 -6.01 -8.79 -4.55
CA HIS A 88 -5.07 -8.73 -5.64
C HIS A 88 -5.83 -9.26 -6.85
N ASP A 89 -6.69 -8.43 -7.46
CA ASP A 89 -7.04 -8.70 -8.84
C ASP A 89 -5.69 -8.79 -9.59
N ASP A 90 -5.47 -9.89 -10.32
CA ASP A 90 -4.17 -10.25 -10.95
C ASP A 90 -3.53 -9.11 -11.78
N GLU A 91 -4.30 -8.07 -12.10
CA GLU A 91 -3.90 -6.84 -12.78
C GLU A 91 -3.00 -5.92 -11.93
N HIS A 92 -3.03 -6.03 -10.60
CA HIS A 92 -2.29 -5.15 -9.68
C HIS A 92 -1.28 -5.91 -8.80
N GLN A 93 -0.32 -6.57 -9.45
CA GLN A 93 0.88 -7.13 -8.80
C GLN A 93 1.82 -5.99 -8.35
N ARG A 94 1.37 -5.17 -7.38
CA ARG A 94 2.14 -4.07 -6.82
C ARG A 94 3.32 -4.60 -6.02
N LYS A 95 4.46 -3.90 -6.08
CA LYS A 95 5.61 -4.23 -5.23
C LYS A 95 5.34 -3.83 -3.78
N TYR A 96 4.66 -2.71 -3.59
CA TYR A 96 4.30 -2.19 -2.28
C TYR A 96 2.98 -2.79 -1.81
N HIS A 97 2.98 -3.35 -0.60
CA HIS A 97 1.80 -3.83 0.12
C HIS A 97 2.02 -3.64 1.62
N VAL A 98 0.92 -3.50 2.35
CA VAL A 98 0.92 -3.22 3.79
C VAL A 98 -0.11 -4.10 4.48
N HIS A 99 0.23 -4.63 5.66
CA HIS A 99 -0.63 -5.49 6.46
C HIS A 99 -0.66 -5.00 7.91
N ASN A 100 -1.05 -3.73 8.09
CA ASN A 100 -1.13 -3.13 9.41
C ASN A 100 -2.43 -3.55 10.11
N PRO A 101 -2.40 -3.74 11.45
CA PRO A 101 -3.57 -4.16 12.20
C PRO A 101 -4.70 -3.13 12.10
N MET A 102 -5.92 -3.62 12.01
CA MET A 102 -7.12 -2.79 11.96
C MET A 102 -7.29 -1.97 13.25
N LYS A 103 -7.77 -0.72 13.09
CA LYS A 103 -8.20 0.15 14.19
C LYS A 103 -9.68 -0.12 14.51
N PRO A 104 -10.13 0.07 15.77
CA PRO A 104 -11.52 -0.19 16.17
C PRO A 104 -12.47 0.92 15.71
N PHE A 105 -12.52 1.15 14.40
CA PHE A 105 -13.38 2.13 13.74
C PHE A 105 -14.73 1.51 13.38
N ASN A 106 -15.79 2.33 13.43
CA ASN A 106 -17.00 2.03 12.70
C ASN A 106 -16.80 2.24 11.18
N ASP A 107 -17.81 1.93 10.38
CA ASP A 107 -17.67 1.92 8.93
C ASP A 107 -17.36 3.31 8.37
N GLU A 108 -18.07 4.34 8.83
CA GLU A 108 -17.83 5.72 8.41
C GLU A 108 -16.46 6.24 8.87
N GLU A 109 -16.05 5.91 10.09
CA GLU A 109 -14.71 6.24 10.62
C GLU A 109 -13.62 5.56 9.79
N HIS A 110 -13.84 4.33 9.32
CA HIS A 110 -12.88 3.64 8.47
C HIS A 110 -12.75 4.31 7.10
N LEU A 111 -13.87 4.65 6.46
CA LEU A 111 -13.87 5.36 5.19
C LEU A 111 -13.18 6.73 5.31
N GLU A 112 -13.52 7.50 6.34
CA GLU A 112 -12.88 8.79 6.58
C GLU A 112 -11.38 8.64 6.85
N TYR A 113 -10.99 7.58 7.55
CA TYR A 113 -9.58 7.29 7.76
C TYR A 113 -8.85 7.03 6.45
N GLN A 114 -9.40 6.24 5.53
CA GLN A 114 -8.79 6.04 4.20
C GLN A 114 -8.68 7.35 3.41
N LYS A 115 -9.67 8.27 3.54
CA LYS A 115 -9.61 9.61 2.92
C LYS A 115 -8.48 10.46 3.49
N ILE A 116 -8.29 10.45 4.82
CA ILE A 116 -7.18 11.15 5.48
C ILE A 116 -5.84 10.59 5.01
N MET A 117 -5.67 9.27 5.06
CA MET A 117 -4.43 8.64 4.62
C MET A 117 -4.13 8.93 3.13
N HIS A 118 -5.16 8.97 2.29
CA HIS A 118 -5.00 9.35 0.88
C HIS A 118 -4.53 10.79 0.72
N GLN A 119 -5.13 11.73 1.45
CA GLN A 119 -4.72 13.13 1.39
C GLN A 119 -3.27 13.30 1.89
N GLU A 120 -2.88 12.61 2.97
CA GLU A 120 -1.51 12.66 3.47
C GLU A 120 -0.48 12.20 2.43
N ILE A 121 -0.74 11.11 1.70
CA ILE A 121 0.20 10.64 0.68
C ILE A 121 0.24 11.56 -0.55
N VAL A 122 -0.88 12.21 -0.88
CA VAL A 122 -0.93 13.26 -1.91
C VAL A 122 -0.08 14.47 -1.49
N ASP A 123 -0.20 14.93 -0.25
CA ASP A 123 0.57 16.06 0.27
C ASP A 123 2.07 15.75 0.28
N ILE A 124 2.47 14.52 0.62
CA ILE A 124 3.87 14.08 0.54
C ILE A 124 4.36 14.12 -0.91
N ARG A 125 3.55 13.69 -1.88
CA ARG A 125 3.89 13.77 -3.30
C ARG A 125 4.08 15.20 -3.78
N GLU A 126 3.21 16.11 -3.36
CA GLU A 126 3.35 17.53 -3.69
C GLU A 126 4.67 18.10 -3.16
N LYS A 127 5.04 17.81 -1.91
CA LYS A 127 6.32 18.23 -1.35
C LYS A 127 7.53 17.71 -2.13
N ILE A 128 7.50 16.45 -2.58
CA ILE A 128 8.58 15.91 -3.41
C ILE A 128 8.66 16.64 -4.75
N ASN A 129 7.52 16.94 -5.37
CA ASN A 129 7.48 17.70 -6.62
C ASN A 129 8.04 19.12 -6.46
N GLU A 130 7.75 19.79 -5.35
CA GLU A 130 8.32 21.10 -5.02
C GLU A 130 9.86 21.03 -4.94
N ILE A 131 10.40 20.05 -4.21
CA ILE A 131 11.85 19.84 -4.09
C ILE A 131 12.50 19.60 -5.47
N LEU A 132 11.87 18.77 -6.31
CA LEU A 132 12.38 18.49 -7.65
C LEU A 132 12.34 19.73 -8.56
N ALA A 133 11.29 20.54 -8.47
CA ALA A 133 11.15 21.76 -9.24
C ALA A 133 12.16 22.84 -8.83
N GLU A 134 12.46 22.98 -7.54
CA GLU A 134 13.50 23.90 -7.03
C GLU A 134 14.87 23.59 -7.64
N LYS A 135 15.25 22.30 -7.70
CA LYS A 135 16.55 21.91 -8.28
C LYS A 135 16.68 22.24 -9.77
N VAL A 136 15.61 22.09 -10.55
CA VAL A 136 15.64 22.45 -11.98
C VAL A 136 15.92 23.94 -12.15
N ASN A 137 15.35 24.80 -11.30
CA ASN A 137 15.58 26.24 -11.37
C ASN A 137 17.01 26.65 -10.94
N GLU A 138 17.63 25.93 -10.01
CA GLU A 138 19.03 26.18 -9.61
C GLU A 138 20.03 25.84 -10.73
N GLU A 139 19.76 24.81 -11.54
CA GLU A 139 20.66 24.39 -12.63
C GLU A 139 20.55 25.28 -13.89
N GLU A 140 19.47 26.08 -14.01
CA GLU A 140 19.25 26.99 -15.14
C GLU A 140 19.75 28.43 -14.90
N ASP A 141 20.35 28.76 -13.74
CA ASP A 141 20.88 30.11 -13.47
C ASP A 141 22.16 30.41 -14.30
N PRO A 142 22.11 31.31 -15.30
CA PRO A 142 23.26 31.63 -16.16
C PRO A 142 24.37 32.42 -15.45
N SER A 143 24.18 32.85 -14.20
CA SER A 143 25.18 33.61 -13.45
C SER A 143 26.40 32.79 -12.98
N VAL A 144 26.34 31.45 -13.07
CA VAL A 144 27.45 30.55 -12.67
C VAL A 144 28.51 30.39 -13.78
N LEU A 145 28.28 30.94 -14.99
CA LEU A 145 29.19 30.78 -16.14
C LEU A 145 30.20 31.93 -16.36
N GLU A 146 30.25 32.96 -15.50
CA GLU A 146 31.06 34.17 -15.76
C GLU A 146 32.25 34.40 -14.82
N GLU A 147 32.96 33.35 -14.38
CA GLU A 147 34.25 33.51 -13.67
C GLU A 147 35.33 32.54 -14.17
N ALA A 148 35.59 32.52 -15.49
CA ALA A 148 36.68 31.71 -16.03
C ALA A 148 37.35 32.28 -17.29
N THR A 149 37.58 33.60 -17.39
CA THR A 149 38.60 34.13 -18.33
C THR A 149 39.19 35.45 -17.82
N ASP A 150 40.35 35.39 -17.14
CA ASP A 150 41.49 36.26 -17.50
C ASP A 150 42.77 35.87 -16.75
N PRO A 151 43.77 35.27 -17.43
CA PRO A 151 45.16 35.39 -17.03
C PRO A 151 45.86 36.47 -17.88
N ALA A 152 46.33 37.52 -17.21
CA ALA A 152 47.25 38.53 -17.74
C ALA A 152 48.68 37.99 -17.89
#